data_AF-A0A3P3W7T1-F1
#
_entry.id   AF-A0A3P3W7T1-F1
#
_cell.length_a   1.000
_cell.length_b   1.000
_cell.length_c   1.000
_cell.angle_alpha   90.00
_cell.angle_beta   90.00
_cell.angle_gamma   90.00
#
_symmetry.space_group_name_H-M   'P 1'
#
loop_
_entity.id
_entity.type
_entity.pdbx_description
1 polymer ?
#
loop_
_entity_poly.entity_id
_entity_poly.type
_entity_poly.pdbx_seq_one_letter_code
_entity_poly.pdbx_strand_id
1 'polypeptide(L)'
;MEKETTNLNDLIDNPERYFVLLKPASESRNDIHTIELKVEGYRDLFCMIMDLLKAGMLALEGIEVGSNSPRQSERYVYSLLRIVEMLIPLEEAELLDMLYQIHLGGNNKGDSK
;
A
#
# COMPACT_ATOMS: atom_id res chain seq x y z
N MET A 1 -13.01 -9.73 27.29
CA MET A 1 -11.93 -10.36 26.52
C MET A 1 -10.87 -9.29 26.37
N GLU A 2 -9.84 -9.31 27.22
CA GLU A 2 -8.72 -8.37 27.10
C GLU A 2 -8.02 -8.66 25.77
N LYS A 3 -7.85 -7.63 24.92
CA LYS A 3 -7.08 -7.78 23.69
C LYS A 3 -5.62 -7.91 24.11
N GLU A 4 -5.03 -9.09 23.93
CA GLU A 4 -3.59 -9.24 23.96
C GLU A 4 -2.99 -8.34 22.87
N THR A 5 -2.40 -7.23 23.28
CA THR A 5 -1.68 -6.32 22.39
C THR A 5 -0.28 -6.90 22.16
N THR A 6 0.02 -7.31 20.94
CA THR A 6 1.38 -7.71 20.56
C THR A 6 2.32 -6.51 20.68
N ASN A 7 3.47 -6.70 21.34
CA ASN A 7 4.47 -5.66 21.47
C ASN A 7 5.19 -5.45 20.12
N LEU A 8 5.37 -4.19 19.69
CA LEU A 8 6.04 -3.89 18.42
C LEU A 8 7.46 -4.44 18.35
N ASN A 9 8.22 -4.39 19.45
CA ASN A 9 9.57 -4.94 19.48
C ASN A 9 9.53 -6.46 19.31
N ASP A 10 8.53 -7.13 19.89
CA ASP A 10 8.38 -8.58 19.75
C ASP A 10 8.02 -8.99 18.31
N LEU A 11 7.24 -8.17 17.59
CA LEU A 11 7.00 -8.35 16.16
C LEU A 11 8.29 -8.21 15.34
N ILE A 12 9.13 -7.23 15.67
CA ILE A 12 10.39 -6.97 14.96
C ILE A 12 11.43 -8.05 15.24
N ASP A 13 11.51 -8.52 16.49
CA ASP A 13 12.51 -9.49 16.95
C ASP A 13 12.13 -10.94 16.58
N ASN A 14 10.83 -11.25 16.50
CA ASN A 14 10.32 -12.60 16.20
C ASN A 14 9.31 -12.58 15.03
N PRO A 15 9.69 -12.09 13.84
CA PRO A 15 8.77 -11.89 12.72
C PRO A 15 8.13 -13.20 12.25
N GLU A 16 8.79 -14.34 12.39
CA GLU A 16 8.26 -15.66 12.02
C GLU A 16 6.99 -16.06 12.77
N ARG A 17 6.71 -15.44 13.92
CA ARG A 17 5.51 -15.73 14.73
C ARG A 17 4.27 -14.99 14.24
N TYR A 18 4.47 -13.87 13.53
CA TYR A 18 3.41 -12.90 13.27
C TYR A 18 3.29 -12.54 11.79
N PHE A 19 4.41 -12.46 11.08
CA PHE A 19 4.46 -12.06 9.68
C PHE A 19 4.06 -13.22 8.76
N VAL A 20 2.94 -13.03 8.06
CA VAL A 20 2.42 -14.00 7.09
C VAL A 20 2.20 -13.29 5.77
N LEU A 21 2.77 -13.85 4.70
CA LEU A 21 2.52 -13.36 3.34
C LEU A 21 1.09 -13.67 2.93
N LEU A 22 0.39 -12.65 2.44
CA LEU A 22 -0.91 -12.84 1.80
C LEU A 22 -0.71 -13.72 0.56
N LYS A 23 -1.50 -14.79 0.47
CA LYS A 23 -1.51 -15.62 -0.74
C LYS A 23 -2.34 -14.92 -1.80
N PRO A 24 -1.88 -14.93 -3.06
CA PRO A 24 -2.71 -14.50 -4.18
C PRO A 24 -4.06 -15.23 -4.14
N ALA A 25 -5.13 -14.56 -4.56
CA ALA A 25 -6.43 -15.21 -4.69
C ALA A 25 -6.28 -16.44 -5.60
N SER A 26 -6.68 -17.61 -5.10
CA SER A 26 -6.43 -18.90 -5.75
C SER A 26 -7.22 -19.12 -7.03
N GLU A 27 -8.24 -18.29 -7.30
CA GLU A 27 -9.09 -18.40 -8.47
C GLU A 27 -9.08 -17.08 -9.24
N SER A 28 -8.60 -17.14 -10.48
CA SER A 28 -8.85 -16.09 -11.46
C SER A 28 -10.34 -16.10 -11.76
N ARG A 29 -11.10 -15.16 -11.19
CA ARG A 29 -12.48 -15.00 -11.59
C ARG A 29 -12.53 -14.50 -13.03
N ASN A 30 -13.33 -15.15 -13.86
CA ASN A 30 -13.44 -14.83 -15.30
C ASN A 30 -13.99 -13.42 -15.57
N ASP A 31 -14.50 -12.71 -14.55
CA ASP A 31 -15.02 -11.34 -14.61
C ASP A 31 -14.00 -10.27 -14.15
N ILE A 32 -12.78 -10.66 -13.76
CA ILE A 32 -11.77 -9.72 -13.24
C ILE A 32 -10.56 -9.71 -14.19
N HIS A 33 -10.23 -8.52 -14.69
CA HIS A 33 -8.98 -8.28 -15.41
C HIS A 33 -7.87 -7.90 -14.43
N THR A 34 -6.81 -8.71 -14.38
CA THR A 34 -5.66 -8.49 -13.51
C THR A 34 -4.52 -7.82 -14.28
N ILE A 35 -3.84 -6.87 -13.64
CA ILE A 35 -2.59 -6.30 -14.12
C ILE A 35 -1.50 -6.72 -13.12
N GLU A 36 -0.40 -7.27 -13.61
CA GLU A 36 0.78 -7.53 -12.79
C GLU A 36 1.68 -6.30 -12.78
N LEU A 37 1.98 -5.81 -11.58
CA LEU A 37 2.92 -4.71 -11.35
C LEU A 37 4.17 -5.29 -10.70
N LYS A 38 5.33 -4.99 -11.28
CA LYS A 38 6.62 -5.31 -10.68
C LYS A 38 7.01 -4.15 -9.77
N VAL A 39 7.18 -4.46 -8.49
CA VAL A 39 7.59 -3.52 -7.45
C VAL A 39 8.69 -4.18 -6.63
N GLU A 40 9.58 -3.37 -6.06
CA GLU A 40 10.67 -3.87 -5.22
C GLU A 40 10.20 -4.29 -3.82
N GLY A 41 9.10 -3.70 -3.34
CA GLY A 41 8.53 -3.93 -2.03
C GLY A 41 7.23 -3.16 -1.80
N TYR A 42 6.71 -3.23 -0.58
CA TYR A 42 5.51 -2.52 -0.14
C TYR A 42 5.69 -1.00 -0.22
N ARG A 43 6.87 -0.49 0.16
CA ARG A 43 7.15 0.94 0.08
C ARG A 43 7.12 1.46 -1.35
N ASP A 44 7.76 0.73 -2.27
CA ASP A 44 7.77 1.06 -3.70
C ASP A 44 6.35 1.06 -4.29
N LEU A 45 5.54 0.06 -3.94
CA LEU A 45 4.12 0.02 -4.31
C LEU A 45 3.35 1.26 -3.83
N PHE A 46 3.52 1.65 -2.56
CA PHE A 46 2.81 2.82 -2.03
C PHE A 46 3.31 4.14 -2.62
N CYS A 47 4.61 4.26 -2.91
CA CYS A 47 5.14 5.39 -3.68
C CYS A 47 4.48 5.47 -5.06
N MET A 48 4.35 4.34 -5.77
CA MET A 48 3.66 4.29 -7.07
C MET A 48 2.19 4.71 -6.95
N ILE A 49 1.48 4.24 -5.93
CA ILE A 49 0.08 4.65 -5.67
C ILE A 49 0.01 6.17 -5.38
N MET A 50 0.93 6.69 -4.57
CA MET A 50 1.01 8.12 -4.27
C MET A 50 1.25 8.96 -5.54
N ASP A 51 2.12 8.51 -6.43
CA ASP A 51 2.38 9.19 -7.71
C ASP A 51 1.15 9.19 -8.62
N LEU A 52 0.39 8.09 -8.65
CA LEU A 52 -0.89 8.02 -9.37
C LEU A 52 -1.92 9.01 -8.80
N LEU A 53 -2.02 9.13 -7.48
CA LEU A 53 -2.91 10.11 -6.84
C LEU A 53 -2.49 11.54 -7.19
N LYS A 54 -1.18 11.85 -7.15
CA LYS A 54 -0.63 13.16 -7.52
C LYS A 54 -0.89 13.50 -8.98
N ALA A 55 -0.71 12.54 -9.88
CA ALA A 55 -1.04 12.72 -11.30
C ALA A 55 -2.54 13.04 -11.49
N GLY A 56 -3.42 12.34 -10.76
CA GLY A 56 -4.86 12.64 -10.75
C GLY A 56 -5.19 14.04 -10.22
N MET A 57 -4.52 14.46 -9.15
CA MET A 57 -4.67 15.81 -8.59
C MET A 57 -4.23 16.90 -9.59
N LEU A 58 -3.08 16.72 -10.25
CA LEU A 58 -2.61 17.64 -11.29
C LEU A 58 -3.57 17.72 -12.48
N ALA A 59 -4.16 16.59 -12.89
CA ALA A 59 -5.16 16.57 -13.95
C ALA A 59 -6.42 17.37 -13.59
N LEU A 60 -6.82 17.36 -12.31
CA LEU A 60 -7.96 18.14 -11.82
C LEU A 60 -7.68 19.65 -11.75
N GLU A 61 -6.45 20.05 -11.43
CA GLU A 61 -6.04 21.46 -11.44
C GLU A 61 -6.09 22.08 -12.85
N GLY A 62 -5.86 21.27 -13.89
CA GLY A 62 -5.90 21.70 -15.29
C GLY A 62 -7.29 21.86 -15.91
N ILE A 63 -8.37 21.53 -15.17
CA ILE A 63 -9.74 21.68 -15.68
C ILE A 63 -10.16 23.15 -15.59
N GLU A 64 -10.33 23.81 -16.73
CA GLU A 64 -10.93 25.14 -16.79
C GLU A 64 -12.37 25.08 -16.24
N VAL A 65 -12.56 25.61 -15.03
CA VAL A 65 -13.88 25.72 -14.44
C VAL A 65 -14.64 26.80 -15.20
N GLY A 66 -15.51 26.36 -16.14
CA GLY A 66 -16.43 27.26 -16.82
C GLY A 66 -17.19 28.09 -15.79
N SER A 67 -17.23 29.41 -15.98
CA SER A 67 -17.77 30.41 -15.05
C SER A 67 -19.22 30.20 -14.61
N ASN A 68 -19.92 29.22 -15.19
CA ASN A 68 -21.33 28.90 -14.95
C ASN A 68 -21.56 27.56 -14.21
N SER A 69 -20.53 26.84 -13.75
CA SER A 69 -20.75 25.65 -12.92
C SER A 69 -20.89 26.04 -11.45
N PRO A 70 -22.07 25.88 -10.82
CA PRO A 70 -22.27 26.21 -9.41
C PRO A 70 -21.58 25.20 -8.47
N ARG A 71 -21.05 24.08 -8.99
CA ARG A 71 -20.41 23.03 -8.22
C ARG A 71 -18.97 22.88 -8.67
N GLN A 72 -18.04 23.12 -7.74
CA GLN A 72 -16.59 22.92 -7.93
C GLN A 72 -16.25 21.45 -7.63
N SER A 73 -16.88 20.52 -8.37
CA SER A 73 -16.70 19.07 -8.19
C SER A 73 -15.25 18.65 -8.19
N GLU A 74 -14.45 19.26 -9.05
CA GLU A 74 -13.04 19.00 -9.26
C GLU A 74 -12.24 19.31 -7.98
N ARG A 75 -12.59 20.39 -7.29
CA ARG A 75 -11.97 20.78 -6.01
C ARG A 75 -12.32 19.83 -4.88
N TYR A 76 -13.55 19.29 -4.86
CA TYR A 76 -13.95 18.29 -3.87
C TYR A 76 -13.22 16.96 -4.11
N VAL A 77 -13.11 16.52 -5.36
CA VAL A 77 -12.34 15.32 -5.72
C VAL A 77 -10.87 15.52 -5.38
N TYR A 78 -10.28 16.68 -5.71
CA TYR A 78 -8.90 17.01 -5.34
C TYR A 78 -8.68 16.91 -3.83
N SER A 79 -9.57 17.53 -3.04
CA SER A 79 -9.50 17.49 -1.57
C SER A 79 -9.58 16.06 -1.04
N LEU A 80 -10.44 15.22 -1.64
CA LEU A 80 -10.56 13.82 -1.28
C LEU A 80 -9.27 13.03 -1.61
N LEU A 81 -8.72 13.20 -2.81
CA LEU A 81 -7.46 12.53 -3.21
C LEU A 81 -6.31 12.92 -2.28
N ARG A 82 -6.25 14.18 -1.85
CA ARG A 82 -5.26 14.65 -0.86
C ARG A 82 -5.42 13.99 0.50
N ILE A 83 -6.66 13.74 0.95
CA ILE A 83 -6.90 12.99 2.19
C ILE A 83 -6.44 11.55 2.03
N VAL A 84 -6.73 10.90 0.89
CA VAL A 84 -6.27 9.53 0.61
C VAL A 84 -4.75 9.46 0.58
N GLU A 85 -4.07 10.43 -0.03
CA GLU A 85 -2.61 10.53 -0.05
C GLU A 85 -2.02 10.58 1.37
N MET A 86 -2.59 11.42 2.25
CA MET A 86 -2.13 11.55 3.65
C MET A 86 -2.34 10.27 4.48
N LEU A 87 -3.20 9.35 4.04
CA LEU A 87 -3.48 8.09 4.73
C LEU A 87 -2.58 6.94 4.23
N ILE A 88 -1.71 7.18 3.24
CA ILE A 88 -0.79 6.15 2.75
C ILE A 88 0.24 5.84 3.85
N PRO A 89 0.33 4.57 4.31
CA PRO A 89 1.15 4.19 5.46
C PRO A 89 2.59 3.84 5.03
N LEU A 90 3.41 4.87 4.74
CA LEU A 90 4.76 4.67 4.23
C LEU A 90 5.70 4.07 5.28
N GLU A 91 5.58 4.47 6.54
CA GLU A 91 6.37 3.95 7.65
C GLU A 91 6.06 2.47 7.92
N GLU A 92 4.79 2.09 7.91
CA GLU A 92 4.40 0.68 8.02
C GLU A 92 4.86 -0.13 6.80
N ALA A 93 4.93 0.48 5.62
CA ALA A 93 5.46 -0.19 4.43
C ALA A 93 6.96 -0.49 4.56
N GLU A 94 7.73 0.46 5.09
CA GLU A 94 9.14 0.25 5.42
C GLU A 94 9.33 -0.87 6.44
N LEU A 95 8.47 -0.92 7.46
CA LEU A 95 8.44 -2.02 8.42
C LEU A 95 8.15 -3.36 7.71
N LEU A 96 7.15 -3.42 6.83
CA LEU A 96 6.79 -4.64 6.10
C LEU A 96 7.93 -5.11 5.19
N ASP A 97 8.61 -4.19 4.51
CA ASP A 97 9.77 -4.51 3.68
C ASP A 97 10.91 -5.08 4.52
N MET A 98 11.19 -4.50 5.70
CA MET A 98 12.18 -5.03 6.64
C MET A 98 11.81 -6.45 7.12
N LEU A 99 10.57 -6.66 7.56
CA LEU A 99 10.08 -7.97 8.02
C LEU A 99 10.18 -9.02 6.91
N TYR A 100 9.88 -8.64 5.67
CA TYR A 100 10.01 -9.52 4.51
C TYR A 100 11.47 -9.94 4.24
N GLN A 101 12.42 -9.00 4.34
CA GLN A 101 13.84 -9.34 4.19
C GLN A 101 14.33 -10.31 5.27
N ILE A 102 13.88 -10.12 6.53
CA ILE A 102 14.20 -11.05 7.62
C ILE A 102 13.61 -12.43 7.35
N HIS A 103 12.35 -12.49 6.88
CA HIS A 103 11.69 -13.73 6.48
C HIS A 103 12.47 -14.50 5.40
N LEU A 104 12.94 -13.81 4.36
CA LEU A 104 13.78 -14.41 3.31
C LEU A 104 15.12 -14.91 3.85
N GLY A 105 15.77 -14.14 4.73
CA GLY A 105 17.02 -14.54 5.38
C GLY A 105 16.88 -15.76 6.31
N GLY A 106 15.72 -15.93 6.94
CA GLY A 106 15.37 -17.10 7.75
C GLY A 106 15.19 -18.37 6.92
N ASN A 107 14.51 -18.28 5.77
CA ASN A 107 14.29 -19.43 4.88
C ASN A 107 15.60 -19.98 4.28
N ASN A 108 16.57 -19.12 3.95
CA ASN A 108 17.87 -19.55 3.41
C ASN A 108 18.71 -20.41 4.37
N LYS A 109 18.42 -20.39 5.68
CA LYS A 109 19.07 -21.28 6.67
C LYS A 109 18.41 -22.66 6.77
N GLY A 110 17.17 -22.81 6.29
CA GLY A 110 16.43 -24.07 6.28
C GLY A 110 16.84 -25.02 5.15
N ASP A 111 17.25 -24.47 4.01
CA ASP A 111 17.54 -25.25 2.79
C ASP A 111 18.99 -25.77 2.69
N SER A 112 19.81 -25.58 3.74
CA SER A 112 21.20 -26.06 3.81
C SER A 112 21.39 -27.31 4.67
N LYS A 113 20.37 -28.19 4.78
CA LYS A 113 20.47 -29.46 5.51
C LYS A 113 20.16 -30.68 4.64
#